data_AF-A0A537KEW3-F1
#
_entry.id   AF-A0A537KEW3-F1
#
_cell.length_a   1.000
_cell.length_b   1.000
_cell.length_c   1.000
_cell.angle_alpha   90.00
_cell.angle_beta   90.00
_cell.angle_gamma   90.00
#
_symmetry.space_group_name_H-M   'P 1'
#
loop_
_entity.id
_entity.type
_entity.pdbx_description
1 polymer ?
#
loop_
_entity_poly.entity_id
_entity_poly.type
_entity_poly.pdbx_seq_one_letter_code
_entity_poly.pdbx_strand_id
1 'polypeptide(L)'
;MKFRTVLTIATICFFAIGCKSKMALDYNDMIVKKQQSLAKSMDATEPQLKNYFANYEYDSIASVSSRMEAKIDSIMRDIQNKPAPKVKQGENFKKAALNYFDYMKTIYTSYKNYGSETTPEGRIVGKEVISRVTSQEDEMIADMRKAQRIFAKDNGFKIKSTNQKQNGSLTASPANQ
;
A
#
# COMPACT_ATOMS: atom_id res chain seq x y z
N MET A 1 11.85 -15.29 -12.26
CA MET A 1 11.59 -15.13 -10.81
C MET A 1 10.10 -15.03 -10.58
N LYS A 2 9.53 -15.93 -9.76
CA LYS A 2 8.09 -16.00 -9.47
C LYS A 2 7.78 -15.02 -8.33
N PHE A 3 7.14 -13.89 -8.66
CA PHE A 3 6.62 -12.95 -7.68
C PHE A 3 5.30 -13.51 -7.15
N ARG A 4 5.27 -13.85 -5.86
CA ARG A 4 4.07 -14.34 -5.17
C ARG A 4 3.71 -13.33 -4.09
N THR A 5 2.72 -12.51 -4.42
CA THR A 5 1.74 -11.80 -3.58
C THR A 5 2.09 -11.81 -2.09
N VAL A 6 2.65 -10.70 -1.62
CA VAL A 6 2.88 -10.44 -0.20
C VAL A 6 1.86 -9.40 0.26
N LEU A 7 0.68 -9.87 0.65
CA LEU A 7 -0.18 -9.10 1.55
C LEU A 7 -0.74 -10.03 2.63
N THR A 8 -0.09 -10.01 3.79
CA THR A 8 -0.51 -10.68 5.02
C THR A 8 -1.81 -10.04 5.53
N ILE A 9 -2.93 -10.46 4.96
CA ILE A 9 -4.26 -10.05 5.38
C ILE A 9 -4.63 -10.79 6.65
N ALA A 10 -4.99 -10.01 7.67
CA ALA A 10 -5.45 -10.57 8.92
C ALA A 10 -6.92 -10.95 8.91
N THR A 11 -7.22 -12.12 9.48
CA THR A 11 -8.58 -12.62 9.72
C THR A 11 -8.90 -12.55 11.21
N ILE A 12 -10.15 -12.29 11.59
CA ILE A 12 -10.58 -12.04 12.97
C ILE A 12 -11.23 -13.29 13.61
N CYS A 13 -11.08 -13.45 14.93
CA CYS A 13 -11.91 -14.36 15.75
C CYS A 13 -12.77 -13.54 16.74
N PHE A 14 -14.06 -13.84 16.82
CA PHE A 14 -15.05 -13.16 17.69
C PHE A 14 -15.07 -13.77 19.11
N PHE A 15 -14.86 -12.96 20.14
CA PHE A 15 -15.23 -13.25 21.53
C PHE A 15 -15.96 -12.04 22.11
N ALA A 16 -17.03 -12.27 22.88
CA ALA A 16 -17.97 -11.30 23.47
C ALA A 16 -17.55 -9.80 23.37
N ILE A 17 -18.02 -9.15 22.30
CA ILE A 17 -17.57 -7.83 21.87
C ILE A 17 -18.51 -6.76 22.44
N GLY A 18 -18.06 -5.97 23.42
CA GLY A 18 -18.77 -4.74 23.80
C GLY A 18 -18.81 -3.74 22.64
N CYS A 19 -19.82 -2.84 22.58
CA CYS A 19 -20.05 -1.94 21.43
C CYS A 19 -18.80 -1.19 20.92
N LYS A 20 -17.90 -0.76 21.81
CA LYS A 20 -16.64 -0.09 21.44
C LYS A 20 -15.67 -1.00 20.68
N SER A 21 -15.58 -2.27 21.07
CA SER A 21 -14.74 -3.26 20.38
C SER A 21 -15.31 -3.57 18.98
N LYS A 22 -16.65 -3.56 18.82
CA LYS A 22 -17.30 -3.73 17.52
C LYS A 22 -16.99 -2.57 16.58
N MET A 23 -17.12 -1.31 17.05
CA MET A 23 -16.78 -0.14 16.24
C MET A 23 -15.31 -0.14 15.81
N ALA A 24 -14.40 -0.53 16.71
CA ALA A 24 -12.98 -0.63 16.40
C ALA A 24 -12.72 -1.72 15.34
N LEU A 25 -13.37 -2.88 15.49
CA LEU A 25 -13.28 -3.99 14.55
C LEU A 25 -13.79 -3.60 13.15
N ASP A 26 -14.99 -3.02 13.07
CA ASP A 26 -15.60 -2.60 11.81
C ASP A 26 -14.72 -1.57 11.08
N TYR A 27 -14.06 -0.68 11.83
CA TYR A 27 -13.14 0.30 11.28
C TYR A 27 -11.85 -0.36 10.77
N ASN A 28 -11.26 -1.30 11.52
CA ASN A 28 -10.15 -2.11 11.05
C ASN A 28 -10.49 -2.85 9.75
N ASP A 29 -11.66 -3.49 9.69
CA ASP A 29 -12.08 -4.27 8.52
C ASP A 29 -12.28 -3.42 7.29
N MET A 30 -12.78 -2.20 7.48
CA MET A 30 -12.87 -1.22 6.40
C MET A 30 -11.48 -0.91 5.82
N ILE A 31 -10.48 -0.62 6.67
CA ILE A 31 -9.10 -0.36 6.22
C ILE A 31 -8.49 -1.60 5.54
N VAL A 32 -8.64 -2.79 6.14
CA VAL A 32 -8.12 -4.05 5.57
C VAL A 32 -8.74 -4.33 4.20
N LYS A 33 -10.05 -4.11 4.02
CA LYS A 33 -10.71 -4.24 2.71
C LYS A 33 -10.14 -3.27 1.67
N LYS A 34 -9.78 -2.04 2.06
CA LYS A 34 -9.11 -1.10 1.16
C LYS A 34 -7.70 -1.57 0.78
N GLN A 35 -6.92 -2.09 1.74
CA GLN A 35 -5.60 -2.67 1.49
C GLN A 35 -5.69 -3.87 0.52
N GLN A 36 -6.67 -4.76 0.73
CA GLN A 36 -6.94 -5.89 -0.16
C GLN A 36 -7.31 -5.45 -1.59
N SER A 37 -8.18 -4.44 -1.71
CA SER A 37 -8.58 -3.89 -3.00
C SER A 37 -7.39 -3.27 -3.76
N LEU A 38 -6.50 -2.58 -3.04
CA LEU A 38 -5.27 -2.07 -3.62
C LEU A 38 -4.36 -3.22 -4.06
N ALA A 39 -4.07 -4.18 -3.18
CA ALA A 39 -3.20 -5.32 -3.45
C ALA A 39 -3.62 -6.11 -4.69
N LYS A 40 -4.92 -6.42 -4.85
CA LYS A 40 -5.43 -7.07 -6.07
C LYS A 40 -5.15 -6.28 -7.35
N SER A 41 -5.17 -4.95 -7.27
CA SER A 41 -4.87 -4.09 -8.41
C SER A 41 -3.36 -4.05 -8.68
N MET A 42 -2.53 -4.09 -7.63
CA MET A 42 -1.08 -4.21 -7.73
C MET A 42 -0.67 -5.55 -8.35
N ASP A 43 -1.23 -6.67 -7.89
CA ASP A 43 -0.99 -8.01 -8.44
C ASP A 43 -1.22 -8.08 -9.96
N ALA A 44 -2.22 -7.33 -10.47
CA ALA A 44 -2.50 -7.23 -11.90
C ALA A 44 -1.56 -6.25 -12.64
N THR A 45 -1.10 -5.21 -11.95
CA THR A 45 -0.36 -4.09 -12.55
C THR A 45 1.15 -4.30 -12.56
N GLU A 46 1.72 -4.91 -11.52
CA GLU A 46 3.16 -5.13 -11.39
C GLU A 46 3.79 -5.90 -12.56
N PRO A 47 3.20 -7.02 -13.05
CA PRO A 47 3.74 -7.72 -14.21
C PRO A 47 3.75 -6.86 -15.47
N GLN A 48 2.74 -6.00 -15.64
CA GLN A 48 2.64 -5.08 -16.77
C GLN A 48 3.73 -4.02 -16.68
N LEU A 49 3.87 -3.35 -15.53
CA LEU A 49 4.91 -2.36 -15.30
C LEU A 49 6.30 -2.96 -15.55
N LYS A 50 6.56 -4.16 -15.05
CA LYS A 50 7.83 -4.84 -15.30
C LYS A 50 8.12 -5.05 -16.78
N ASN A 51 7.11 -5.48 -17.56
CA ASN A 51 7.24 -5.63 -19.00
C ASN A 51 7.51 -4.28 -19.68
N TYR A 52 6.76 -3.24 -19.32
CA TYR A 52 6.93 -1.90 -19.88
C TYR A 52 8.29 -1.29 -19.54
N PHE A 53 8.80 -1.49 -18.33
CA PHE A 53 10.16 -1.10 -17.95
C PHE A 53 11.22 -1.84 -18.75
N ALA A 54 11.03 -3.14 -19.03
CA ALA A 54 11.97 -3.92 -19.82
C ALA A 54 12.00 -3.51 -21.30
N ASN A 55 10.86 -3.04 -21.82
CA ASN A 55 10.71 -2.65 -23.22
C ASN A 55 10.80 -1.13 -23.46
N TYR A 56 11.09 -0.33 -22.42
CA TYR A 56 11.14 1.13 -22.49
C TYR A 56 9.83 1.79 -22.99
N GLU A 57 8.69 1.18 -22.67
CA GLU A 57 7.37 1.68 -23.04
C GLU A 57 6.91 2.80 -22.08
N TYR A 58 7.55 3.97 -22.16
CA TYR A 58 7.39 5.07 -21.20
C TYR A 58 5.95 5.57 -21.06
N ASP A 59 5.23 5.75 -22.17
CA ASP A 59 3.82 6.17 -22.15
C ASP A 59 2.94 5.14 -21.44
N SER A 60 3.21 3.84 -21.65
CA SER A 60 2.51 2.75 -20.96
C SER A 60 2.79 2.78 -19.45
N ILE A 61 4.03 3.03 -19.04
CA ILE A 61 4.41 3.22 -17.63
C ILE A 61 3.63 4.40 -17.03
N ALA A 62 3.64 5.56 -17.70
CA ALA A 62 2.95 6.76 -17.23
C ALA A 62 1.44 6.54 -17.07
N SER A 63 0.82 5.94 -18.09
CA SER A 63 -0.61 5.66 -18.16
C SER A 63 -1.09 4.71 -17.05
N VAL A 64 -0.40 3.58 -16.88
CA VAL A 64 -0.75 2.58 -15.86
C VAL A 64 -0.54 3.12 -14.46
N SER A 65 0.58 3.82 -14.24
CA SER A 65 0.92 4.39 -12.94
C SER A 65 -0.06 5.49 -12.53
N SER A 66 -0.51 6.32 -13.48
CA SER A 66 -1.56 7.32 -13.24
C SER A 66 -2.88 6.69 -12.76
N ARG A 67 -3.28 5.54 -13.33
CA ARG A 67 -4.48 4.82 -12.90
C ARG A 67 -4.35 4.29 -11.47
N MET A 68 -3.18 3.77 -11.11
CA MET A 68 -2.92 3.30 -9.75
C MET A 68 -2.89 4.45 -8.74
N GLU A 69 -2.24 5.55 -9.08
CA GLU A 69 -2.25 6.78 -8.26
C GLU A 69 -3.68 7.27 -8.00
N ALA A 70 -4.51 7.38 -9.04
CA ALA A 70 -5.92 7.80 -8.91
C ALA A 70 -6.74 6.84 -8.02
N LYS A 71 -6.48 5.53 -8.11
CA LYS A 71 -7.12 4.53 -7.24
C LYS A 71 -6.73 4.74 -5.79
N ILE A 72 -5.45 4.99 -5.52
CA ILE A 72 -4.94 5.23 -4.17
C ILE A 72 -5.52 6.53 -3.60
N ASP A 73 -5.57 7.59 -4.41
CA ASP A 73 -6.23 8.85 -4.04
C ASP A 73 -7.71 8.66 -3.68
N SER A 74 -8.42 7.81 -4.42
CA SER A 74 -9.81 7.46 -4.06
C SER A 74 -9.88 6.76 -2.70
N ILE A 75 -8.97 5.83 -2.41
CA ILE A 75 -8.92 5.13 -1.12
C ILE A 75 -8.61 6.11 0.02
N MET A 76 -7.63 6.98 -0.17
CA MET A 76 -7.24 7.98 0.83
C MET A 76 -8.41 8.93 1.14
N ARG A 77 -9.12 9.42 0.11
CA ARG A 77 -10.31 10.27 0.29
C ARG A 77 -11.41 9.56 1.08
N ASP A 78 -11.68 8.29 0.78
CA ASP A 78 -12.67 7.49 1.53
C ASP A 78 -12.32 7.40 3.03
N ILE A 79 -11.02 7.21 3.35
CA ILE A 79 -10.54 7.13 4.72
C ILE A 79 -10.56 8.51 5.41
N GLN A 80 -10.13 9.57 4.72
CA GLN A 80 -10.14 10.93 5.23
C GLN A 80 -11.55 11.40 5.60
N ASN A 81 -12.52 11.15 4.72
CA ASN A 81 -13.92 11.56 4.89
C ASN A 81 -14.66 10.75 5.97
N LYS A 82 -14.13 9.60 6.37
CA LYS A 82 -14.69 8.82 7.47
C LYS A 82 -14.06 9.26 8.80
N PRO A 83 -14.84 9.76 9.78
CA PRO A 83 -14.28 10.09 11.09
C PRO A 83 -13.71 8.83 11.76
N ALA A 84 -12.62 8.99 12.51
CA ALA A 84 -12.13 7.86 13.29
C ALA A 84 -13.15 7.52 14.39
N PRO A 85 -13.32 6.23 14.73
CA PRO A 85 -14.19 5.85 15.83
C PRO A 85 -13.67 6.42 17.16
N LYS A 86 -14.58 6.83 18.04
CA LYS A 86 -14.28 7.31 19.42
C LYS A 86 -13.86 6.16 20.34
N VAL A 87 -12.77 5.49 20.00
CA VAL A 87 -12.18 4.33 20.68
C VAL A 87 -10.68 4.56 20.85
N LYS A 88 -10.00 3.72 21.63
CA LYS A 88 -8.56 3.90 21.87
C LYS A 88 -7.79 3.82 20.56
N GLN A 89 -6.85 4.74 20.36
CA GLN A 89 -5.96 4.77 19.17
C GLN A 89 -6.66 4.96 17.82
N GLY A 90 -7.95 5.34 17.78
CA GLY A 90 -8.71 5.51 16.52
C GLY A 90 -8.05 6.49 15.53
N GLU A 91 -7.72 7.70 16.00
CA GLU A 91 -7.07 8.72 15.16
C GLU A 91 -5.64 8.33 14.77
N ASN A 92 -4.88 7.74 15.70
CA ASN A 92 -3.51 7.27 15.42
C ASN A 92 -3.51 6.18 14.35
N PHE A 93 -4.47 5.25 14.41
CA PHE A 93 -4.61 4.21 13.41
C PHE A 93 -5.06 4.78 12.06
N LYS A 94 -6.00 5.74 12.03
CA LYS A 94 -6.37 6.46 10.81
C LYS A 94 -5.17 7.13 10.17
N LYS A 95 -4.35 7.85 10.96
CA LYS A 95 -3.14 8.52 10.49
C LYS A 95 -2.14 7.53 9.89
N ALA A 96 -1.87 6.41 10.57
CA ALA A 96 -0.97 5.38 10.06
C ALA A 96 -1.49 4.76 8.74
N ALA A 97 -2.80 4.53 8.64
CA ALA A 97 -3.40 4.04 7.40
C ALA A 97 -3.23 5.03 6.24
N LEU A 98 -3.46 6.32 6.49
CA LEU A 98 -3.26 7.36 5.47
C LEU A 98 -1.79 7.47 5.05
N ASN A 99 -0.85 7.44 5.99
CA ASN A 99 0.58 7.44 5.68
C ASN A 99 0.99 6.24 4.83
N TYR A 100 0.45 5.05 5.10
CA TYR A 100 0.68 3.86 4.28
C TYR A 100 0.19 4.07 2.85
N PHE A 101 -1.06 4.51 2.66
CA PHE A 101 -1.58 4.74 1.31
C PHE A 101 -0.85 5.87 0.57
N ASP A 102 -0.46 6.93 1.27
CA ASP A 102 0.34 8.02 0.70
C ASP A 102 1.73 7.57 0.25
N TYR A 103 2.36 6.66 1.00
CA TYR A 103 3.58 6.00 0.56
C TYR A 103 3.37 5.18 -0.72
N MET A 104 2.33 4.34 -0.76
CA MET A 104 2.01 3.59 -1.98
C MET A 104 1.74 4.52 -3.17
N LYS A 105 1.09 5.67 -2.93
CA LYS A 105 0.88 6.70 -3.93
C LYS A 105 2.21 7.21 -4.46
N THR A 106 3.14 7.55 -3.56
CA THR A 106 4.48 8.06 -3.91
C THR A 106 5.24 7.10 -4.84
N ILE A 107 5.14 5.79 -4.63
CA ILE A 107 5.71 4.80 -5.56
C ILE A 107 5.13 4.97 -6.97
N TYR A 108 3.79 4.96 -7.12
CA TYR A 108 3.17 5.09 -8.44
C TYR A 108 3.33 6.48 -9.06
N THR A 109 3.37 7.54 -8.27
CA THR A 109 3.72 8.88 -8.75
C THR A 109 5.14 8.90 -9.30
N SER A 110 6.10 8.21 -8.66
CA SER A 110 7.48 8.12 -9.16
C SER A 110 7.56 7.37 -10.50
N TYR A 111 6.81 6.28 -10.66
CA TYR A 111 6.69 5.57 -11.93
C TYR A 111 6.04 6.42 -13.02
N LYS A 112 4.95 7.14 -12.67
CA LYS A 112 4.28 8.05 -13.59
C LYS A 112 5.25 9.10 -14.10
N ASN A 113 5.96 9.76 -13.20
CA ASN A 113 6.91 10.82 -13.55
C ASN A 113 8.04 10.27 -14.41
N TYR A 114 8.60 9.09 -14.08
CA TYR A 114 9.59 8.42 -14.93
C TYR A 114 9.08 8.14 -16.35
N GLY A 115 7.85 7.64 -16.48
CA GLY A 115 7.24 7.39 -17.78
C GLY A 115 6.93 8.66 -18.57
N SER A 116 6.68 9.78 -17.88
CA SER A 116 6.42 11.07 -18.52
C SER A 116 7.69 11.87 -18.86
N GLU A 117 8.87 11.40 -18.44
CA GLU A 117 10.12 12.11 -18.73
C GLU A 117 10.49 12.03 -20.21
N THR A 118 10.89 13.19 -20.75
CA THR A 118 11.18 13.37 -22.18
C THR A 118 12.66 13.27 -22.50
N THR A 119 13.54 13.37 -21.50
CA THR A 119 14.99 13.34 -21.67
C THR A 119 15.61 12.09 -21.04
N PRO A 120 16.74 11.59 -21.59
CA PRO A 120 17.51 10.52 -20.95
C PRO A 120 17.96 10.87 -19.53
N GLU A 121 18.40 12.10 -19.30
CA GLU A 121 18.88 12.59 -18.00
C GLU A 121 17.74 12.60 -16.96
N GLY A 122 16.56 13.09 -17.35
CA GLY A 122 15.37 13.06 -16.49
C GLY A 122 14.98 11.65 -16.09
N ARG A 123 15.12 10.68 -17.01
CA ARG A 123 14.88 9.26 -16.73
C ARG A 123 15.90 8.65 -15.78
N ILE A 124 17.18 9.06 -15.85
CA ILE A 124 18.21 8.62 -14.89
C ILE A 124 17.82 9.09 -13.48
N VAL A 125 17.49 10.37 -13.32
CA VAL A 125 16.99 10.93 -12.05
C VAL A 125 15.72 10.20 -11.60
N GLY A 126 14.79 9.93 -12.51
CA GLY A 126 13.57 9.17 -12.22
C GLY A 126 13.85 7.76 -11.67
N LYS A 127 14.86 7.04 -12.21
CA LYS A 127 15.29 5.74 -11.66
C LYS A 127 15.83 5.86 -10.24
N GLU A 128 16.61 6.89 -9.95
CA GLU A 128 17.13 7.13 -8.60
C GLU A 128 16.02 7.44 -7.60
N VAL A 129 15.02 8.23 -8.00
CA VAL A 129 13.83 8.51 -7.19
C VAL A 129 13.05 7.23 -6.91
N ILE A 130 12.78 6.42 -7.93
CA ILE A 130 12.13 5.12 -7.77
C ILE A 130 12.90 4.24 -6.77
N SER A 131 14.22 4.12 -6.94
CA SER A 131 15.07 3.31 -6.04
C SER A 131 14.97 3.80 -4.60
N ARG A 132 15.05 5.11 -4.37
CA ARG A 132 14.94 5.71 -3.03
C ARG A 132 13.58 5.50 -2.38
N VAL A 133 12.50 5.66 -3.14
CA VAL A 133 11.14 5.49 -2.58
C VAL A 133 10.89 4.02 -2.24
N THR A 134 11.27 3.11 -3.13
CA THR A 134 11.06 1.67 -2.94
C THR A 134 11.91 1.07 -1.81
N SER A 135 13.05 1.68 -1.45
CA SER A 135 13.86 1.21 -0.33
C SER A 135 13.24 1.44 1.06
N GLN A 136 12.20 2.28 1.15
CA GLN A 136 11.46 2.55 2.40
C GLN A 136 10.26 1.61 2.63
N GLU A 137 10.05 0.63 1.73
CA GLU A 137 8.86 -0.22 1.70
C GLU A 137 8.63 -0.99 3.00
N ASP A 138 9.67 -1.66 3.49
CA ASP A 138 9.59 -2.49 4.69
C ASP A 138 9.26 -1.67 5.94
N GLU A 139 9.82 -0.45 6.06
CA GLU A 139 9.56 0.47 7.16
C GLU A 139 8.10 0.91 7.17
N MET A 140 7.59 1.38 6.02
CA MET A 140 6.21 1.87 5.91
C MET A 140 5.17 0.76 6.15
N ILE A 141 5.45 -0.46 5.70
CA ILE A 141 4.63 -1.64 6.01
C ILE A 141 4.70 -1.99 7.50
N ALA A 142 5.88 -1.96 8.10
CA ALA A 142 6.07 -2.28 9.51
C ALA A 142 5.32 -1.29 10.42
N ASP A 143 5.37 0.00 10.11
CA ASP A 143 4.69 1.06 10.86
C ASP A 143 3.16 0.90 10.84
N MET A 144 2.59 0.66 9.66
CA MET A 144 1.15 0.40 9.55
C MET A 144 0.74 -0.85 10.34
N ARG A 145 1.50 -1.95 10.22
CA ARG A 145 1.26 -3.19 10.98
C ARG A 145 1.39 -2.97 12.49
N LYS A 146 2.33 -2.16 12.93
CA LYS A 146 2.51 -1.79 14.34
C LYS A 146 1.30 -1.01 14.85
N ALA A 147 0.87 0.01 14.12
CA ALA A 147 -0.31 0.80 14.48
C ALA A 147 -1.58 -0.06 14.55
N GLN A 148 -1.78 -0.96 13.57
CA GLN A 148 -2.91 -1.88 13.53
C GLN A 148 -2.93 -2.83 14.74
N ARG A 149 -1.76 -3.40 15.11
CA ARG A 149 -1.61 -4.27 16.29
C ARG A 149 -1.92 -3.54 17.60
N ILE A 150 -1.42 -2.32 17.74
CA ILE A 150 -1.69 -1.48 18.93
C ILE A 150 -3.19 -1.17 19.02
N PHE A 151 -3.80 -0.77 17.89
CA PHE A 151 -5.24 -0.49 17.81
C PHE A 151 -6.09 -1.72 18.18
N ALA A 152 -5.73 -2.91 17.67
CA ALA A 152 -6.43 -4.14 18.00
C ALA A 152 -6.30 -4.53 19.48
N LYS A 153 -5.07 -4.51 20.00
CA LYS A 153 -4.77 -4.82 21.41
C LYS A 153 -5.56 -3.91 22.34
N ASP A 154 -5.54 -2.60 22.10
CA ASP A 154 -6.16 -1.61 22.98
C ASP A 154 -7.71 -1.65 22.92
N ASN A 155 -8.28 -2.25 21.88
CA ASN A 155 -9.73 -2.40 21.69
C ASN A 155 -10.22 -3.85 21.80
N GLY A 156 -9.39 -4.76 22.30
CA GLY A 156 -9.80 -6.11 22.71
C GLY A 156 -10.13 -7.07 21.56
N PHE A 157 -9.59 -6.87 20.36
CA PHE A 157 -9.73 -7.82 19.25
C PHE A 157 -8.37 -8.35 18.77
N LYS A 158 -8.38 -9.51 18.10
CA LYS A 158 -7.17 -10.16 17.58
C LYS A 158 -7.10 -10.05 16.07
N ILE A 159 -5.88 -9.83 15.58
CA ILE A 159 -5.49 -9.81 14.18
C ILE A 159 -4.74 -11.12 13.93
N LYS A 160 -5.22 -12.02 13.07
CA LYS A 160 -4.42 -13.19 12.66
C LYS A 160 -3.30 -12.74 11.72
N SER A 161 -2.05 -13.06 12.03
CA SER A 161 -0.99 -13.00 11.01
C SER A 161 -1.12 -14.19 10.08
N THR A 162 -1.31 -13.95 8.78
CA THR A 162 -1.09 -14.98 7.75
C THR A 162 0.41 -15.06 7.45
N ASN A 163 1.08 -16.09 7.98
CA ASN A 163 2.49 -16.37 7.72
C ASN A 163 2.71 -16.72 6.24
N GLN A 164 2.88 -15.73 5.37
CA GLN A 164 3.50 -15.91 4.06
C GLN A 164 4.89 -15.27 4.10
N LYS A 165 5.92 -16.09 3.86
CA LYS A 165 7.33 -15.65 3.82
C LYS A 165 7.48 -14.50 2.83
N GLN A 166 7.91 -13.33 3.33
CA GLN A 166 8.25 -12.14 2.55
C GLN A 166 9.54 -12.39 1.76
N ASN A 167 9.44 -12.94 0.55
CA ASN A 167 10.58 -13.04 -0.37
C ASN A 167 10.19 -12.41 -1.71
N GLY A 168 10.22 -11.08 -1.77
CA GLY A 168 10.04 -10.31 -3.01
C GLY A 168 9.56 -8.88 -2.75
N SER A 169 10.16 -7.90 -3.44
CA SER A 169 9.64 -6.52 -3.47
C SER A 169 8.33 -6.48 -4.27
N LEU A 170 7.37 -5.67 -3.81
CA LEU A 170 6.10 -5.40 -4.52
C LEU A 170 6.27 -4.32 -5.61
N THR A 171 7.52 -4.00 -5.95
CA THR A 171 7.84 -2.86 -6.78
C THR A 171 8.52 -3.35 -8.05
N ALA A 172 8.06 -2.83 -9.19
CA ALA A 172 8.74 -3.05 -10.46
C ALA A 172 10.01 -2.19 -10.45
N SER A 173 11.18 -2.82 -10.39
CA SER A 173 12.45 -2.11 -10.58
C SER A 173 12.79 -2.03 -12.07
N PRO A 174 13.23 -0.87 -12.58
CA PRO A 174 13.85 -0.78 -13.90
C PRO A 174 15.09 -1.67 -13.96
N ALA A 175 15.37 -2.27 -15.12
CA ALA A 175 16.59 -3.06 -15.31
C ALA A 175 17.84 -2.17 -15.13
N ASN A 176 18.84 -2.69 -14.43
CA ASN A 176 20.19 -2.13 -14.41
C ASN A 176 20.79 -2.37 -15.80
N GLN A 177 21.08 -1.29 -16.52
CA GLN A 177 22.01 -1.30 -17.65
C GLN A 177 23.32 -0.71 -17.15
#